data_AF-A0A7X1JA73-F1
#
_entry.id   AF-A0A7X1JA73-F1
#
_cell.length_a   1.000
_cell.length_b   1.000
_cell.length_c   1.000
_cell.angle_alpha   90.00
_cell.angle_beta   90.00
_cell.angle_gamma   90.00
#
_symmetry.space_group_name_H-M   'P 1'
#
loop_
_entity.id
_entity.type
_entity.pdbx_description
1 polymer ?
#
loop_
_entity_poly.entity_id
_entity_poly.type
_entity_poly.pdbx_seq_one_letter_code
_entity_poly.pdbx_strand_id
1 'polypeptide(L)'
;MASDPLHRTVNKDRRDANRKAAVKQCKRYWGANYSHGSTRECDEYPFATTYEGAAEHDFDEDAKKFNFSVKPIPEDDNGAGGNILTSFYAKNRIIDGMNDGFIVKIVS
;
A
#
# COMPACT_ATOMS: atom_id res chain seq x y z
N MET A 1 -12.87 -4.55 17.82
CA MET A 1 -11.46 -4.88 17.53
C MET A 1 -11.35 -4.78 16.01
N ALA A 2 -10.50 -3.93 15.45
CA ALA A 2 -10.31 -3.96 14.00
C ALA A 2 -9.71 -5.33 13.65
N SER A 3 -10.40 -6.07 12.78
CA SER A 3 -10.29 -7.53 12.67
C SER A 3 -9.09 -8.01 11.88
N ASP A 4 -8.46 -7.13 11.10
CA ASP A 4 -7.45 -7.53 10.10
C ASP A 4 -6.26 -6.55 10.16
N PRO A 5 -5.18 -6.89 10.90
CA PRO A 5 -3.99 -6.05 11.00
C PRO A 5 -3.18 -6.09 9.70
N LEU A 6 -2.45 -5.00 9.43
CA LEU A 6 -1.45 -4.94 8.37
C LEU A 6 -0.09 -5.36 8.91
N HIS A 7 0.69 -6.07 8.12
CA HIS A 7 2.02 -6.52 8.49
C HIS A 7 3.05 -5.89 7.57
N ARG A 8 4.06 -5.23 8.15
CA ARG A 8 5.12 -4.61 7.35
C ARG A 8 5.93 -5.68 6.61
N THR A 9 6.29 -5.42 5.36
CA THR A 9 7.33 -6.16 4.65
C THR A 9 8.46 -5.24 4.17
N VAL A 10 9.71 -5.70 4.29
CA VAL A 10 10.87 -5.02 3.68
C VAL A 10 11.34 -5.70 2.39
N ASN A 11 10.76 -6.84 2.03
CA ASN A 11 11.08 -7.56 0.80
C ASN A 11 10.84 -6.67 -0.42
N LYS A 12 11.91 -6.39 -1.18
CA LYS A 12 11.86 -5.49 -2.32
C LYS A 12 10.92 -5.99 -3.42
N ASP A 13 10.98 -7.28 -3.74
CA ASP A 13 10.22 -7.87 -4.83
C ASP A 13 8.73 -7.89 -4.53
N ARG A 14 8.35 -8.18 -3.28
CA ARG A 14 6.95 -8.10 -2.84
C ARG A 14 6.42 -6.66 -2.91
N ARG A 15 7.20 -5.68 -2.46
CA ARG A 15 6.83 -4.26 -2.55
C ARG A 15 6.66 -3.78 -3.99
N ASP A 16 7.52 -4.23 -4.90
CA ASP A 16 7.43 -3.88 -6.30
C ASP A 16 6.26 -4.59 -7.00
N ALA A 17 5.95 -5.83 -6.61
CA ALA A 17 4.75 -6.54 -7.06
C ALA A 17 3.47 -5.80 -6.64
N ASN A 18 3.37 -5.38 -5.37
CA ASN A 18 2.26 -4.57 -4.86
C ASN A 18 2.07 -3.30 -5.71
N ARG A 19 3.12 -2.48 -5.85
CA ARG A 19 3.05 -1.24 -6.65
C ARG A 19 2.63 -1.50 -8.09
N LYS A 20 3.17 -2.55 -8.71
CA LYS A 20 2.83 -2.91 -10.10
C LYS A 20 1.35 -3.30 -10.23
N ALA A 21 0.82 -4.05 -9.27
CA ALA A 21 -0.58 -4.45 -9.23
C ALA A 21 -1.50 -3.22 -9.04
N ALA A 22 -1.15 -2.31 -8.12
CA ALA A 22 -1.89 -1.07 -7.91
C ALA A 22 -1.85 -0.14 -9.13
N VAL A 23 -0.67 0.13 -9.69
CA VAL A 23 -0.51 0.97 -10.89
C VAL A 23 -1.31 0.41 -12.07
N LYS A 24 -1.39 -0.92 -12.22
CA LYS A 24 -2.24 -1.57 -13.23
C LYS A 24 -3.72 -1.19 -13.05
N GLN A 25 -4.22 -1.16 -11.81
CA GLN A 25 -5.60 -0.74 -11.54
C GLN A 25 -5.77 0.79 -11.68
N CYS A 26 -4.80 1.61 -11.26
CA CYS A 26 -4.85 3.06 -11.49
C CYS A 26 -5.00 3.37 -12.99
N LYS A 27 -4.16 2.76 -13.84
CA LYS A 27 -4.25 2.91 -15.29
C LYS A 27 -5.60 2.44 -15.84
N ARG A 28 -6.15 1.35 -15.30
CA ARG A 28 -7.44 0.79 -15.73
C ARG A 28 -8.61 1.71 -15.41
N TYR A 29 -8.66 2.32 -14.22
CA TYR A 29 -9.81 3.09 -13.75
C TYR A 29 -9.69 4.60 -13.99
N TRP A 30 -8.46 5.13 -14.07
CA TRP A 30 -8.19 6.57 -14.16
C TRP A 30 -7.46 6.98 -15.45
N GLY A 31 -7.13 6.01 -16.31
CA GLY A 31 -6.44 6.23 -17.58
C GLY A 31 -4.91 6.19 -17.47
N ALA A 32 -4.23 6.02 -18.60
CA ALA A 32 -2.77 5.94 -18.65
C ALA A 32 -2.07 7.24 -18.21
N ASN A 33 -2.79 8.37 -18.28
CA ASN A 33 -2.35 9.71 -17.88
C ASN A 33 -2.81 10.11 -16.46
N TYR A 34 -3.17 9.15 -15.60
CA TYR A 34 -3.64 9.41 -14.22
C TYR A 34 -2.67 10.26 -13.39
N SER A 35 -1.38 10.29 -13.74
CA SER A 35 -0.36 11.05 -13.04
C SER A 35 -0.38 12.55 -13.37
N HIS A 36 -1.14 12.98 -14.39
CA HIS A 36 -1.24 14.38 -14.80
C HIS A 36 0.12 15.10 -14.90
N GLY A 37 1.05 14.54 -15.67
CA GLY A 37 2.40 15.11 -15.81
C GLY A 37 3.20 15.05 -14.52
N SER A 38 3.06 13.95 -13.77
CA SER A 38 3.71 13.70 -12.47
C SER A 38 3.16 14.49 -11.28
N THR A 39 2.11 15.29 -11.44
CA THR A 39 1.47 16.00 -10.30
C THR A 39 0.67 15.07 -9.38
N ARG A 40 0.42 13.83 -9.79
CA ARG A 40 -0.27 12.81 -9.02
C ARG A 40 0.44 11.48 -9.02
N GLU A 41 0.28 10.75 -7.93
CA GLU A 41 0.76 9.38 -7.75
C GLU A 41 -0.40 8.43 -7.47
N CYS A 42 -0.20 7.15 -7.77
CA CYS A 42 -1.19 6.11 -7.46
C CYS A 42 -1.03 5.71 -6.00
N ASP A 43 -1.90 6.23 -5.13
CA ASP A 43 -2.01 5.78 -3.75
C ASP A 43 -2.69 4.41 -3.70
N GLU A 44 -2.26 3.57 -2.74
CA GLU A 44 -2.73 2.21 -2.57
C GLU A 44 -2.95 1.84 -1.10
N TYR A 45 -4.10 1.21 -0.84
CA TYR A 45 -4.40 0.61 0.46
C TYR A 45 -4.97 -0.80 0.27
N PRO A 46 -4.42 -1.84 0.93
CA PRO A 46 -3.27 -1.78 1.85
C PRO A 46 -1.96 -1.34 1.18
N PHE A 47 -1.01 -0.87 1.98
CA PHE A 47 0.18 -0.18 1.49
C PHE A 47 1.13 -1.10 0.71
N ALA A 48 1.91 -0.53 -0.23
CA ALA A 48 3.00 -1.23 -0.92
C ALA A 48 3.94 -2.01 0.01
N THR A 49 4.11 -1.47 1.22
CA THR A 49 5.04 -1.93 2.25
C THR A 49 4.43 -2.92 3.23
N THR A 50 3.27 -3.50 2.90
CA THR A 50 2.63 -4.52 3.73
C THR A 50 2.45 -5.85 2.99
N TYR A 51 2.30 -6.94 3.75
CA TYR A 51 2.02 -8.26 3.19
C TYR A 51 0.67 -8.29 2.46
N GLU A 52 -0.30 -7.52 2.95
CA GLU A 52 -1.69 -7.40 2.47
C GLU A 52 -1.83 -6.45 1.26
N GLY A 53 -0.71 -5.99 0.69
CA GLY A 53 -0.72 -5.05 -0.44
C GLY A 53 -1.37 -5.62 -1.70
N ALA A 54 -1.44 -4.82 -2.76
CA ALA A 54 -2.25 -5.14 -3.96
C ALA A 54 -1.91 -6.47 -4.67
N ALA A 55 -0.73 -7.05 -4.44
CA ALA A 55 -0.31 -8.33 -4.99
C ALA A 55 -0.41 -9.49 -3.98
N GLU A 56 -1.08 -9.33 -2.84
CA GLU A 56 -1.22 -10.36 -1.80
C GLU A 56 -1.63 -11.72 -2.38
N HIS A 57 -2.63 -11.74 -3.26
CA HIS A 57 -3.13 -12.97 -3.89
C HIS A 57 -2.11 -13.72 -4.77
N ASP A 58 -0.98 -13.08 -5.14
CA ASP A 58 0.11 -13.72 -5.89
C ASP A 58 1.06 -14.49 -4.94
N PHE A 59 1.01 -14.20 -3.63
CA PHE A 59 1.86 -14.80 -2.60
C PHE A 59 1.08 -15.65 -1.60
N ASP A 60 -0.25 -15.52 -1.57
CA ASP A 60 -1.18 -16.26 -0.73
C ASP A 60 -2.40 -16.65 -1.57
N GLU A 61 -2.63 -17.95 -1.75
CA GLU A 61 -3.71 -18.47 -2.58
C GLU A 61 -5.11 -18.31 -1.95
N ASP A 62 -5.16 -18.18 -0.63
CA ASP A 62 -6.39 -17.97 0.12
C ASP A 62 -6.79 -16.48 0.16
N ALA A 63 -5.85 -15.58 -0.18
CA ALA A 63 -6.12 -14.15 -0.22
C ALA A 63 -7.08 -13.77 -1.34
N LYS A 64 -8.02 -12.88 -0.99
CA LYS A 64 -9.06 -12.43 -1.93
C LYS A 64 -8.45 -11.57 -3.02
N LYS A 65 -8.63 -11.97 -4.28
CA LYS A 65 -8.25 -11.16 -5.45
C LYS A 65 -8.92 -9.79 -5.40
N PHE A 66 -8.16 -8.75 -5.76
CA PHE A 66 -8.62 -7.35 -5.78
C PHE A 66 -9.08 -6.81 -4.42
N ASN A 67 -8.53 -7.31 -3.31
CA ASN A 67 -8.79 -6.80 -1.96
C ASN A 67 -7.95 -5.56 -1.61
N PHE A 68 -7.97 -4.56 -2.49
CA PHE A 68 -7.25 -3.31 -2.30
C PHE A 68 -7.98 -2.18 -3.04
N SER A 69 -7.68 -0.95 -2.64
CA SER A 69 -8.16 0.27 -3.30
C SER A 69 -6.99 1.06 -3.86
N VAL A 70 -7.24 1.77 -4.96
CA VAL A 70 -6.26 2.67 -5.56
C VAL A 70 -6.90 4.02 -5.91
N LYS A 71 -6.15 5.09 -5.73
CA LYS A 71 -6.61 6.44 -6.10
C LYS A 71 -5.44 7.35 -6.49
N PRO A 72 -5.52 8.05 -7.63
CA PRO A 72 -4.59 9.12 -7.94
C PRO A 72 -4.79 10.32 -6.99
N ILE A 73 -3.79 10.60 -6.17
CA ILE A 73 -3.77 11.76 -5.27
C ILE A 73 -2.57 12.66 -5.58
N PRO A 74 -2.54 13.92 -5.14
CA PRO A 74 -1.39 14.81 -5.35
C PRO A 74 -0.07 14.17 -4.86
N GLU A 75 1.00 14.36 -5.62
CA GLU A 75 2.33 13.81 -5.32
C GLU A 75 2.80 14.22 -3.91
N ASP A 76 2.68 15.50 -3.57
CA ASP A 76 3.09 16.03 -2.27
C ASP A 76 2.37 15.35 -1.09
N ASP A 77 1.06 15.12 -1.22
CA ASP A 77 0.24 14.46 -0.20
C ASP A 77 0.62 12.98 -0.07
N ASN A 78 0.82 12.29 -1.20
CA ASN A 78 1.21 10.88 -1.22
C ASN A 78 2.61 10.68 -0.60
N GLY A 79 3.57 11.52 -0.99
CA GLY A 79 4.92 11.51 -0.47
C GLY A 79 4.97 11.81 1.02
N ALA A 80 4.21 12.81 1.49
CA ALA A 80 4.07 13.11 2.91
C ALA A 80 3.49 11.92 3.70
N GLY A 81 2.43 11.28 3.18
CA GLY A 81 1.85 10.06 3.75
C GLY A 81 2.86 8.92 3.86
N GLY A 82 3.62 8.65 2.78
CA GLY A 82 4.67 7.63 2.78
C GLY A 82 5.80 7.91 3.77
N ASN A 83 6.19 9.17 3.95
CA ASN A 83 7.19 9.58 4.93
C ASN A 83 6.70 9.40 6.37
N ILE A 84 5.43 9.70 6.64
CA ILE A 84 4.79 9.46 7.94
C ILE A 84 4.76 7.96 8.23
N LEU A 85 4.34 7.12 7.27
CA LEU A 85 4.30 5.67 7.43
C LEU A 85 5.70 5.08 7.70
N THR A 86 6.71 5.53 6.95
CA THR A 86 8.10 5.11 7.17
C THR A 86 8.60 5.52 8.56
N SER A 87 8.27 6.74 9.00
CA SER A 87 8.58 7.22 10.35
C SER A 87 7.85 6.42 11.43
N PHE A 88 6.60 6.02 11.19
CA PHE A 88 5.83 5.18 12.10
C PHE A 88 6.50 3.81 12.28
N TYR A 89 6.90 3.16 11.19
CA TYR A 89 7.64 1.89 11.26
C TYR A 89 8.94 2.03 12.07
N ALA A 90 9.72 3.09 11.84
CA ALA A 90 10.98 3.31 12.52
C ALA A 90 10.79 3.61 14.02
N LYS A 91 9.88 4.53 14.37
CA LYS A 91 9.66 4.98 15.75
C LYS A 91 9.08 3.89 16.64
N ASN A 92 8.20 3.05 16.09
CA ASN A 92 7.57 1.95 16.82
C ASN A 92 8.31 0.62 16.66
N ARG A 93 9.45 0.62 15.95
CA ARG A 93 10.26 -0.57 15.68
C ARG A 93 9.47 -1.72 15.04
N ILE A 94 8.50 -1.38 14.18
CA ILE A 94 7.71 -2.38 13.47
C ILE A 94 8.65 -3.21 12.60
N ILE A 95 8.74 -4.51 12.87
CA ILE A 95 9.64 -5.41 12.15
C ILE A 95 8.97 -6.00 10.91
N ASP A 96 9.77 -6.60 10.03
CA ASP A 96 9.24 -7.40 8.92
C ASP A 96 8.64 -8.71 9.45
N GLY A 97 7.44 -9.06 9.00
CA GLY A 97 6.83 -10.37 9.20
C GLY A 97 5.42 -10.34 9.80
N MET A 98 4.78 -11.51 9.83
CA MET A 98 3.38 -11.68 10.24
C MET A 98 3.11 -11.60 11.74
N ASN A 99 4.16 -11.44 12.57
CA ASN A 99 4.03 -11.44 14.03
C ASN A 99 3.98 -10.03 14.65
N ASP A 100 4.14 -8.99 13.83
CA ASP A 100 4.15 -7.59 14.28
C ASP A 100 3.19 -6.75 13.44
N GLY A 101 1.90 -6.93 13.74
CA GLY A 101 0.81 -6.29 13.03
C GLY A 101 0.45 -4.92 13.59
N PHE A 102 0.04 -4.01 12.71
CA PHE A 102 -0.49 -2.70 13.09
C PHE A 102 -1.85 -2.43 12.45
N ILE A 103 -2.62 -1.55 13.06
CA ILE A 103 -3.98 -1.21 12.61
C ILE A 103 -4.00 0.24 12.15
N VAL A 104 -4.63 0.50 11.02
CA VAL A 104 -4.91 1.87 10.55
C VAL A 104 -6.32 2.26 10.96
N LYS A 105 -6.43 3.39 11.68
CA LYS A 105 -7.71 3.99 12.04
C LYS A 105 -7.75 5.42 11.53
N ILE A 106 -8.73 5.71 10.67
CA ILE A 106 -9.04 7.08 10.26
C ILE A 106 -9.84 7.73 11.39
N VAL A 107 -9.33 8.85 11.88
CA VAL A 107 -9.99 9.68 12.91
C VAL A 107 -10.42 10.99 12.27
N SER A 108 -11.64 11.43 12.58
CA SER A 108 -12.23 12.69 12.12
C SER A 108 -12.05 13.80 13.15
#